data_AF-A0A6J4YNY6-F1
#
_entry.id   AF-A0A6J4YNY6-F1
#
_cell.length_a   1.000
_cell.length_b   1.000
_cell.length_c   1.000
_cell.angle_alpha   90.00
_cell.angle_beta   90.00
_cell.angle_gamma   90.00
#
_symmetry.space_group_name_H-M   'P 1'
#
loop_
_entity.id
_entity.type
_entity.pdbx_description
1 polymer ?
#
loop_
_entity_poly.entity_id
_entity_poly.type
_entity_poly.pdbx_seq_one_letter_code
_entity_poly.pdbx_strand_id
1 'polypeptide(L)'
;MMETSDKKVGKIFLVFAGLCIIALPLVVISAFSFQPKEMETAVIGRQDLDFDQDGKAIFIDYDKLSSEYLAGVSSERTLSEYYSRRQYPGSPPVIPHKVEEPDLARVECLACHARGGWSQELKRHTPITPHPEHEACRQCHIALTGRELFVDIDWRSIATPRLGRSELPGAPPPIPHELQMRGNCIACHVGPGAVASIRVEHPSRGNCRQCHVPDIGTGFKPFQRNPQS
;
A
#
# COMPACT_ATOMS: atom_id res chain seq x y z
N MET A 1 -46.50 18.91 69.09
CA MET A 1 -46.54 17.71 68.22
C MET A 1 -45.39 17.80 67.23
N MET A 2 -44.23 17.26 67.57
CA MET A 2 -43.00 17.32 66.76
C MET A 2 -42.41 15.92 66.74
N GLU A 3 -42.91 15.06 65.84
CA GLU A 3 -42.47 13.66 65.81
C GLU A 3 -42.68 12.99 64.43
N THR A 4 -42.20 13.60 63.35
CA THR A 4 -42.17 12.91 62.03
C THR A 4 -40.93 13.21 61.17
N SER A 5 -40.10 14.20 61.52
CA SER A 5 -38.95 14.60 60.70
C SER A 5 -37.78 13.60 60.79
N ASP A 6 -37.41 13.15 61.99
CA ASP A 6 -36.24 12.27 62.18
C ASP A 6 -36.38 10.89 61.54
N LYS A 7 -37.59 10.31 61.54
CA LYS A 7 -37.84 9.01 60.90
C LYS A 7 -37.68 9.06 59.38
N LYS A 8 -37.91 10.22 58.76
CA LYS A 8 -37.73 10.42 57.31
C LYS A 8 -36.25 10.54 56.96
N VAL A 9 -35.48 11.29 57.76
CA VAL A 9 -34.03 11.44 57.58
C VAL A 9 -33.32 10.09 57.78
N GLY A 10 -33.70 9.31 58.80
CA GLY A 10 -33.13 7.97 59.02
C GLY A 10 -33.41 6.97 57.89
N LYS A 11 -34.60 7.01 57.29
CA LYS A 11 -34.94 6.17 56.13
C LYS A 11 -34.16 6.57 54.87
N ILE A 12 -33.98 7.88 54.63
CA ILE A 12 -33.18 8.37 53.50
C ILE A 12 -31.70 7.96 53.69
N PHE A 13 -31.19 8.07 54.92
CA PHE A 13 -29.82 7.66 55.23
C PHE A 13 -29.60 6.15 55.05
N LEU A 14 -30.55 5.31 55.46
CA LEU A 14 -30.48 3.86 55.26
C LEU A 14 -30.56 3.45 53.79
N VAL A 15 -31.40 4.13 52.99
CA VAL A 15 -31.45 3.89 51.53
C VAL A 15 -30.15 4.32 50.86
N PHE A 16 -29.58 5.45 51.25
CA PHE A 16 -28.30 5.92 50.73
C PHE A 16 -27.15 5.00 51.12
N ALA A 17 -27.10 4.56 52.38
CA ALA A 17 -26.11 3.60 52.86
C ALA A 17 -26.21 2.25 52.11
N GLY A 18 -27.43 1.75 51.86
CA GLY A 18 -27.65 0.55 51.06
C GLY A 18 -27.18 0.71 49.60
N LEU A 19 -27.45 1.86 48.98
CA LEU A 19 -26.95 2.19 47.64
C LEU A 19 -25.43 2.25 47.59
N CYS A 20 -24.78 2.85 48.59
CA CYS A 20 -23.32 2.89 48.68
C CYS A 20 -22.71 1.48 48.83
N ILE A 21 -23.32 0.60 49.63
CA ILE A 21 -22.84 -0.78 49.83
C ILE A 21 -22.92 -1.60 48.53
N ILE A 22 -23.84 -1.28 47.61
CA ILE A 22 -23.95 -1.99 46.31
C ILE A 22 -23.09 -1.32 45.24
N ALA A 23 -23.07 0.02 45.18
CA ALA A 23 -22.36 0.76 44.14
C ALA A 23 -20.84 0.79 44.34
N LEU A 24 -20.35 0.87 45.59
CA LEU A 24 -18.92 0.95 45.85
C LEU A 24 -18.17 -0.33 45.43
N PRO A 25 -18.65 -1.56 45.71
CA PRO A 25 -18.01 -2.76 45.20
C PRO A 25 -17.98 -2.80 43.67
N LEU A 26 -19.05 -2.36 42.99
CA LEU A 26 -19.10 -2.32 41.52
C LEU A 26 -18.09 -1.34 40.93
N VAL A 27 -17.91 -0.16 41.54
CA VAL A 27 -16.88 0.81 41.13
C VAL A 27 -15.48 0.27 41.39
N VAL A 28 -15.26 -0.39 42.53
CA VAL A 28 -13.97 -0.98 42.87
C VAL A 28 -13.64 -2.16 41.93
N ILE A 29 -14.58 -3.05 41.66
CA ILE A 29 -14.42 -4.15 40.69
C ILE A 29 -14.18 -3.57 39.29
N SER A 30 -14.91 -2.54 38.88
CA SER A 30 -14.65 -1.84 37.61
C SER A 30 -13.24 -1.23 37.55
N ALA A 31 -12.73 -0.69 38.66
CA ALA A 31 -11.39 -0.11 38.71
C ALA A 31 -10.29 -1.19 38.65
N PHE A 32 -10.52 -2.38 39.22
CA PHE A 32 -9.59 -3.52 39.14
C PHE A 32 -9.73 -4.35 37.86
N SER A 33 -10.89 -4.33 37.20
CA SER A 33 -11.11 -4.95 35.88
C SER A 33 -10.76 -4.03 34.71
N PHE A 34 -10.40 -2.78 34.97
CA PHE A 34 -9.85 -1.89 33.96
C PHE A 34 -8.43 -2.36 33.62
N GLN A 35 -8.31 -3.24 32.62
CA GLN A 35 -7.03 -3.40 31.95
C GLN A 35 -6.72 -2.05 31.30
N PRO A 36 -5.64 -1.35 31.71
CA PRO A 36 -5.18 -0.22 30.93
C PRO A 36 -4.92 -0.77 29.53
N LYS A 37 -5.69 -0.32 28.54
CA LYS A 37 -5.29 -0.50 27.15
C LYS A 37 -3.89 0.07 27.12
N GLU A 38 -2.88 -0.78 26.85
CA GLU A 38 -1.51 -0.32 26.77
C GLU A 38 -1.52 0.90 25.88
N MET A 39 -1.33 2.06 26.49
CA MET A 39 -1.09 3.27 25.75
C MET A 39 0.32 3.01 25.26
N GLU A 40 0.38 2.46 24.05
CA GLU A 40 1.59 2.24 23.30
C GLU A 40 2.34 3.56 23.38
N THR A 41 3.27 3.64 24.33
CA THR A 41 4.18 4.76 24.40
C THR A 41 4.77 4.78 23.02
N ALA A 42 4.59 5.89 22.31
CA ALA A 42 5.39 6.21 21.15
C ALA A 42 6.84 6.29 21.66
N VAL A 43 7.44 5.11 21.86
CA VAL A 43 8.84 4.88 21.62
C VAL A 43 9.00 5.48 20.25
N ILE A 44 9.70 6.61 20.16
CA ILE A 44 10.26 7.08 18.91
C ILE A 44 10.94 5.84 18.35
N GLY A 45 10.24 5.19 17.42
CA GLY A 45 10.64 3.90 16.93
C GLY A 45 12.05 4.11 16.43
N ARG A 46 13.02 3.46 17.08
CA ARG A 46 14.16 3.02 16.29
C ARG A 46 13.51 2.36 15.09
N GLN A 47 13.77 2.93 13.90
CA GLN A 47 13.50 2.31 12.61
C GLN A 47 13.47 0.83 12.86
N ASP A 48 12.31 0.20 12.66
CA ASP A 48 12.25 -1.22 12.88
C ASP A 48 13.45 -1.80 12.12
N LEU A 49 14.18 -2.66 12.80
CA LEU A 49 15.10 -3.51 12.09
C LEU A 49 14.23 -4.62 11.52
N ASP A 50 13.22 -4.28 10.72
CA ASP A 50 12.64 -5.23 9.80
C ASP A 50 13.73 -5.54 8.78
N PHE A 51 14.55 -6.52 9.16
CA PHE A 51 15.55 -7.11 8.30
C PHE A 51 14.91 -7.72 7.05
N ASP A 52 13.59 -7.96 7.05
CA ASP A 52 12.86 -8.55 5.94
C ASP A 52 12.39 -7.52 4.90
N GLN A 53 12.35 -6.23 5.27
CA GLN A 53 11.98 -5.10 4.43
C GLN A 53 10.67 -5.33 3.66
N ASP A 54 9.60 -5.56 4.41
CA ASP A 54 8.27 -5.91 3.92
C ASP A 54 8.20 -7.26 3.19
N GLY A 55 9.19 -8.14 3.37
CA GLY A 55 9.21 -9.50 2.83
C GLY A 55 7.99 -10.32 3.30
N LYS A 56 7.58 -10.14 4.56
CA LYS A 56 6.34 -10.74 5.07
C LYS A 56 5.09 -10.20 4.35
N ALA A 57 5.05 -8.91 4.02
CA ALA A 57 3.92 -8.32 3.28
C ALA A 57 3.83 -8.89 1.87
N ILE A 58 4.96 -9.11 1.19
CA ILE A 58 5.02 -9.78 -0.12
C ILE A 58 4.41 -11.18 -0.06
N PHE A 59 4.77 -11.98 0.95
CA PHE A 59 4.22 -13.32 1.13
C PHE A 59 2.71 -13.29 1.36
N ILE A 60 2.24 -12.44 2.29
CA ILE A 60 0.82 -12.29 2.60
C ILE A 60 0.03 -11.81 1.38
N ASP A 61 0.57 -10.88 0.60
CA ASP A 61 -0.11 -10.36 -0.58
C ASP A 61 -0.15 -11.37 -1.72
N TYR A 62 0.86 -12.24 -1.84
CA TYR A 62 0.85 -13.34 -2.79
C TYR A 62 -0.29 -14.31 -2.50
N ASP A 63 -0.48 -14.69 -1.23
CA ASP A 63 -1.56 -15.59 -0.80
C ASP A 63 -2.97 -14.99 -0.98
N LYS A 64 -3.09 -13.66 -1.09
CA LYS A 64 -4.35 -12.98 -1.40
C LYS A 64 -4.70 -13.01 -2.90
N LEU A 65 -3.75 -13.36 -3.77
CA LEU A 65 -4.02 -13.45 -5.21
C LEU A 65 -4.83 -14.70 -5.51
N SER A 66 -5.93 -14.55 -6.25
CA SER A 66 -6.77 -15.70 -6.58
C SER A 66 -6.12 -16.60 -7.63
N SER A 67 -6.43 -17.90 -7.57
CA SER A 67 -6.04 -18.87 -8.59
C SER A 67 -6.47 -18.45 -9.99
N GLU A 68 -7.66 -17.86 -10.12
CA GLU A 68 -8.22 -17.39 -11.39
C GLU A 68 -7.42 -16.19 -11.94
N TYR A 69 -7.00 -15.26 -11.07
CA TYR A 69 -6.14 -14.16 -11.50
C TYR A 69 -4.79 -14.70 -11.97
N LEU A 70 -4.15 -15.58 -11.20
CA LEU A 70 -2.83 -16.15 -11.56
C LEU A 70 -2.88 -16.99 -12.84
N ALA A 71 -3.98 -17.71 -13.09
CA ALA A 71 -4.21 -18.49 -14.30
C ALA A 71 -4.66 -17.66 -15.51
N GLY A 72 -4.94 -16.37 -15.32
CA GLY A 72 -5.40 -15.49 -16.40
C GLY A 72 -4.36 -15.32 -17.50
N VAL A 73 -4.84 -15.04 -18.72
CA VAL A 73 -3.97 -14.81 -19.87
C VAL A 73 -3.44 -13.37 -19.82
N SER A 74 -2.13 -13.23 -20.00
CA SER A 74 -1.48 -11.91 -20.10
C SER A 74 -2.22 -10.97 -21.05
N SER A 75 -2.40 -9.71 -20.65
CA SER A 75 -2.92 -8.68 -21.54
C SER A 75 -1.89 -8.13 -22.54
N GLU A 76 -0.76 -8.83 -22.75
CA GLU A 76 0.39 -8.37 -23.55
C GLU A 76 0.92 -6.99 -23.12
N ARG A 77 0.80 -6.65 -21.84
CA ARG A 77 1.32 -5.39 -21.30
C ARG A 77 2.84 -5.33 -21.53
N THR A 78 3.29 -4.35 -22.31
CA THR A 78 4.69 -4.18 -22.70
C THR A 78 5.42 -3.16 -21.82
N LEU A 79 6.76 -3.16 -21.88
CA LEU A 79 7.57 -2.11 -21.26
C LEU A 79 7.30 -0.73 -21.87
N SER A 80 7.10 -0.67 -23.19
CA SER A 80 6.76 0.59 -23.88
C SER A 80 5.45 1.17 -23.34
N GLU A 81 4.42 0.34 -23.21
CA GLU A 81 3.15 0.75 -22.60
C GLU A 81 3.36 1.19 -21.14
N TYR A 82 4.09 0.41 -20.33
CA TYR A 82 4.38 0.73 -18.93
C TYR A 82 5.06 2.09 -18.77
N TYR A 83 6.08 2.39 -19.56
CA TYR A 83 6.81 3.65 -19.46
C TYR A 83 6.06 4.83 -20.10
N SER A 84 5.24 4.60 -21.14
CA SER A 84 4.42 5.66 -21.77
C SER A 84 3.41 6.30 -20.81
N ARG A 85 3.05 5.62 -19.72
CA ARG A 85 2.14 6.14 -18.69
C ARG A 85 2.86 6.97 -17.63
N ARG A 86 4.17 7.17 -17.73
CA ARG A 86 4.99 7.82 -16.71
C ARG A 86 5.72 9.01 -17.30
N GLN A 87 5.92 10.02 -16.48
CA GLN A 87 6.81 11.12 -16.84
C GLN A 87 8.26 10.60 -16.84
N TYR A 88 8.65 9.78 -15.88
CA TYR A 88 9.98 9.15 -15.91
C TYR A 88 9.96 7.77 -15.26
N PRO A 89 10.95 6.89 -15.53
CA PRO A 89 11.10 5.62 -14.83
C PRO A 89 11.04 5.82 -13.32
N GLY A 90 10.01 5.25 -12.67
CA GLY A 90 9.78 5.42 -11.24
C GLY A 90 8.70 6.42 -10.86
N SER A 91 8.27 7.33 -11.75
CA SER A 91 7.16 8.23 -11.45
C SER A 91 5.83 7.46 -11.29
N PRO A 92 4.85 8.01 -10.55
CA PRO A 92 3.49 7.51 -10.57
C PRO A 92 2.94 7.49 -12.02
N PRO A 93 2.27 6.42 -12.45
CA PRO A 93 1.60 6.39 -13.74
C PRO A 93 0.35 7.27 -13.74
N VAL A 94 0.08 7.90 -14.89
CA VAL A 94 -1.22 8.50 -15.19
C VAL A 94 -2.30 7.44 -15.27
N ILE A 95 -3.53 7.81 -14.91
CA ILE A 95 -4.68 6.90 -14.95
C ILE A 95 -5.22 6.86 -16.39
N PRO A 96 -5.24 5.68 -17.06
CA PRO A 96 -5.58 5.59 -18.48
C PRO A 96 -7.08 5.34 -18.74
N HIS A 97 -7.92 5.36 -17.71
CA HIS A 97 -9.36 5.09 -17.76
C HIS A 97 -10.13 6.08 -16.89
N LYS A 98 -11.47 6.04 -16.97
CA LYS A 98 -12.36 6.84 -16.12
C LYS A 98 -12.16 6.50 -14.63
N VAL A 99 -12.33 7.50 -13.77
CA VAL A 99 -12.26 7.37 -12.29
C VAL A 99 -13.52 7.86 -11.59
N GLU A 100 -14.50 8.27 -12.38
CA GLU A 100 -15.80 8.77 -11.97
C GLU A 100 -16.84 8.11 -12.88
N GLU A 101 -17.96 7.70 -12.30
CA GLU A 101 -19.10 7.13 -13.01
C GLU A 101 -20.01 8.24 -13.57
N PRO A 102 -20.97 7.93 -14.47
CA PRO A 102 -21.84 8.94 -15.08
C PRO A 102 -22.66 9.77 -14.09
N ASP A 103 -22.93 9.23 -12.91
CA ASP A 103 -23.63 9.88 -11.79
C ASP A 103 -22.68 10.65 -10.84
N LEU A 104 -21.42 10.81 -11.23
CA LEU A 104 -20.34 11.43 -10.46
C LEU A 104 -19.92 10.62 -9.21
N ALA A 105 -20.35 9.36 -9.10
CA ALA A 105 -19.82 8.48 -8.07
C ALA A 105 -18.33 8.19 -8.31
N ARG A 106 -17.53 8.18 -7.24
CA ARG A 106 -16.10 7.89 -7.33
C ARG A 106 -15.89 6.39 -7.49
N VAL A 107 -14.96 6.01 -8.36
CA VAL A 107 -14.53 4.61 -8.51
C VAL A 107 -13.62 4.23 -7.35
N GLU A 108 -13.98 3.18 -6.62
CA GLU A 108 -13.17 2.59 -5.55
C GLU A 108 -11.95 1.87 -6.14
N CYS A 109 -10.80 2.55 -6.14
CA CYS A 109 -9.57 2.12 -6.84
C CYS A 109 -9.14 0.70 -6.43
N LEU A 110 -9.20 0.42 -5.12
CA LEU A 110 -8.74 -0.84 -4.54
C LEU A 110 -9.66 -2.01 -4.85
N ALA A 111 -10.89 -1.78 -5.31
CA ALA A 111 -11.79 -2.86 -5.75
C ALA A 111 -11.19 -3.69 -6.89
N CYS A 112 -10.34 -3.07 -7.74
CA CYS A 112 -9.64 -3.76 -8.82
C CYS A 112 -8.12 -3.77 -8.62
N HIS A 113 -7.53 -2.71 -8.06
CA HIS A 113 -6.07 -2.60 -7.97
C HIS A 113 -5.45 -3.30 -6.75
N ALA A 114 -6.21 -3.69 -5.72
CA ALA A 114 -5.63 -4.35 -4.55
C ALA A 114 -5.16 -5.78 -4.83
N ARG A 115 -5.90 -6.52 -5.67
CA ARG A 115 -5.65 -7.95 -5.96
C ARG A 115 -5.65 -8.28 -7.46
N GLY A 116 -5.81 -7.26 -8.31
CA GLY A 116 -5.95 -7.44 -9.75
C GLY A 116 -7.32 -7.98 -10.11
N GLY A 117 -7.41 -8.63 -11.27
CA GLY A 117 -8.65 -9.20 -11.80
C GLY A 117 -8.92 -8.78 -13.24
N TRP A 118 -9.84 -9.47 -13.90
CA TRP A 118 -10.23 -9.16 -15.27
C TRP A 118 -11.22 -7.99 -15.31
N SER A 119 -10.90 -6.95 -16.08
CA SER A 119 -11.85 -5.88 -16.42
C SER A 119 -12.54 -6.21 -17.74
N GLN A 120 -13.86 -6.38 -17.70
CA GLN A 120 -14.67 -6.63 -18.91
C GLN A 120 -14.70 -5.40 -19.82
N GLU A 121 -14.81 -4.20 -19.26
CA GLU A 121 -14.84 -2.95 -20.01
C GLU A 121 -13.53 -2.73 -20.78
N LEU A 122 -12.39 -2.89 -20.10
CA LEU A 122 -11.07 -2.67 -20.70
C LEU A 122 -10.54 -3.89 -21.44
N LYS A 123 -11.21 -5.05 -21.33
CA LYS A 123 -10.78 -6.35 -21.87
C LYS A 123 -9.34 -6.68 -21.50
N ARG A 124 -8.96 -6.41 -20.25
CA ARG A 124 -7.58 -6.54 -19.75
C ARG A 124 -7.57 -6.92 -18.28
N HIS A 125 -6.48 -7.53 -17.84
CA HIS A 125 -6.21 -7.74 -16.42
C HIS A 125 -5.69 -6.46 -15.78
N THR A 126 -6.27 -6.13 -14.63
CA THR A 126 -5.92 -4.96 -13.83
C THR A 126 -4.54 -5.16 -13.19
N PRO A 127 -3.62 -4.21 -13.33
CA PRO A 127 -2.34 -4.26 -12.62
C PRO A 127 -2.55 -3.99 -11.13
N ILE A 128 -1.82 -4.72 -10.29
CA ILE A 128 -1.89 -4.55 -8.84
C ILE A 128 -1.10 -3.31 -8.40
N THR A 129 -1.60 -2.61 -7.40
CA THR A 129 -0.87 -1.50 -6.77
C THR A 129 0.22 -2.04 -5.84
N PRO A 130 1.45 -1.50 -5.87
CA PRO A 130 2.49 -1.91 -4.93
C PRO A 130 2.32 -1.32 -3.53
N HIS A 131 1.33 -0.45 -3.33
CA HIS A 131 1.07 0.26 -2.07
C HIS A 131 -0.45 0.39 -1.80
N PRO A 132 -1.14 -0.71 -1.47
CA PRO A 132 -2.59 -0.68 -1.20
C PRO A 132 -2.97 0.12 0.06
N GLU A 133 -2.03 0.32 1.00
CA GLU A 133 -2.17 1.11 2.22
C GLU A 133 -2.24 2.63 1.97
N HIS A 134 -1.81 3.09 0.79
CA HIS A 134 -1.88 4.48 0.39
C HIS A 134 -3.16 4.77 -0.39
N GLU A 135 -4.28 4.80 0.33
CA GLU A 135 -5.65 4.86 -0.25
C GLU A 135 -5.96 6.16 -1.00
N ALA A 136 -5.24 7.25 -0.71
CA ALA A 136 -5.40 8.54 -1.38
C ALA A 136 -4.71 8.58 -2.76
N CYS A 137 -5.01 7.60 -3.62
CA CYS A 137 -4.35 7.36 -4.91
C CYS A 137 -4.22 8.62 -5.79
N ARG A 138 -5.26 9.47 -5.81
CA ARG A 138 -5.34 10.67 -6.65
C ARG A 138 -4.43 11.82 -6.21
N GLN A 139 -3.72 11.70 -5.09
CA GLN A 139 -2.66 12.64 -4.72
C GLN A 139 -1.46 12.55 -5.67
N CYS A 140 -1.20 11.34 -6.20
CA CYS A 140 -0.06 11.06 -7.07
C CYS A 140 -0.48 10.59 -8.47
N HIS A 141 -1.58 9.85 -8.57
CA HIS A 141 -2.09 9.30 -9.83
C HIS A 141 -3.16 10.21 -10.41
N ILE A 142 -2.89 10.79 -11.57
CA ILE A 142 -3.77 11.80 -12.18
C ILE A 142 -4.31 11.25 -13.50
N ALA A 143 -5.62 11.46 -13.74
CA ALA A 143 -6.24 11.21 -15.02
C ALA A 143 -5.91 12.36 -15.99
N LEU A 144 -5.50 12.04 -17.22
CA LEU A 144 -5.21 13.05 -18.23
C LEU A 144 -6.52 13.65 -18.76
N THR A 145 -6.63 14.98 -18.73
CA THR A 145 -7.76 15.72 -19.31
C THR A 145 -7.47 16.22 -20.74
N GLY A 146 -6.21 16.16 -21.16
CA GLY A 146 -5.76 16.56 -22.49
C GLY A 146 -4.33 16.08 -22.74
N ARG A 147 -3.88 16.14 -24.01
CA ARG A 147 -2.51 15.77 -24.42
C ARG A 147 -1.70 16.96 -24.94
N GLU A 148 -2.34 18.10 -25.10
CA GLU A 148 -1.71 19.32 -25.60
C GLU A 148 -1.12 20.11 -24.43
N LEU A 149 0.08 20.64 -24.65
CA LEU A 149 0.69 21.57 -23.71
C LEU A 149 0.09 22.96 -23.92
N PHE A 150 -0.07 23.72 -22.84
CA PHE A 150 -0.43 25.13 -22.93
C PHE A 150 0.68 25.96 -23.57
N VAL A 151 1.94 25.60 -23.27
CA VAL A 151 3.16 26.15 -23.86
C VAL A 151 4.21 25.04 -23.95
N ASP A 152 5.02 25.07 -25.00
CA ASP A 152 6.07 24.08 -25.20
C ASP A 152 7.12 24.11 -24.07
N ILE A 153 7.61 22.92 -23.70
CA ILE A 153 8.68 22.74 -22.72
C ILE A 153 9.74 21.78 -23.29
N ASP A 154 11.04 22.05 -23.07
CA ASP A 154 12.14 21.12 -23.43
C ASP A 154 12.39 20.10 -22.31
N TRP A 155 11.32 19.58 -21.72
CA TRP A 155 11.43 18.53 -20.70
C TRP A 155 11.87 17.22 -21.35
N ARG A 156 12.80 16.51 -20.70
CA ARG A 156 13.29 15.20 -21.14
C ARG A 156 13.34 14.24 -19.97
N SER A 157 12.91 13.00 -20.22
CA SER A 157 12.97 11.93 -19.23
C SER A 157 14.40 11.42 -19.03
N ILE A 158 14.61 10.67 -17.95
CA ILE A 158 15.82 9.86 -17.78
C ILE A 158 15.69 8.54 -18.56
N ALA A 159 16.83 7.93 -18.88
CA ALA A 159 16.85 6.64 -19.56
C ALA A 159 16.18 5.54 -18.71
N THR A 160 15.46 4.63 -19.37
CA THR A 160 14.90 3.45 -18.70
C THR A 160 16.03 2.55 -18.19
N PRO A 161 15.83 1.89 -17.04
CA PRO A 161 16.81 0.94 -16.53
C PRO A 161 17.07 -0.18 -17.54
N ARG A 162 18.32 -0.63 -17.62
CA ARG A 162 18.68 -1.82 -18.40
C ARG A 162 18.25 -3.06 -17.64
N LEU A 163 17.62 -4.01 -18.35
CA LEU A 163 17.19 -5.28 -17.78
C LEU A 163 18.29 -6.35 -17.94
N GLY A 164 18.26 -7.39 -17.10
CA GLY A 164 19.09 -8.59 -17.28
C GLY A 164 20.58 -8.40 -17.00
N ARG A 165 20.97 -7.47 -16.10
CA ARG A 165 22.36 -7.23 -15.69
C ARG A 165 22.89 -8.26 -14.68
N SER A 166 22.65 -9.55 -14.91
CA SER A 166 23.22 -10.58 -14.05
C SER A 166 24.75 -10.59 -14.21
N GLU A 167 25.47 -10.45 -13.10
CA GLU A 167 26.95 -10.43 -13.10
C GLU A 167 27.56 -11.75 -13.61
N LEU A 168 26.86 -12.87 -13.35
CA LEU A 168 27.25 -14.20 -13.82
C LEU A 168 26.09 -14.87 -14.57
N PRO A 169 26.36 -15.75 -15.55
CA PRO A 169 25.33 -16.57 -16.17
C PRO A 169 24.52 -17.35 -15.13
N GLY A 170 23.20 -17.21 -15.17
CA GLY A 170 22.28 -17.86 -14.23
C GLY A 170 22.17 -17.18 -12.86
N ALA A 171 22.94 -16.13 -12.57
CA ALA A 171 22.75 -15.36 -11.34
C ALA A 171 21.43 -14.57 -11.39
N PRO A 172 20.78 -14.35 -10.23
CA PRO A 172 19.61 -13.48 -10.14
C PRO A 172 19.93 -12.09 -10.69
N PRO A 173 19.07 -11.51 -11.56
CA PRO A 173 19.27 -10.14 -12.01
C PRO A 173 19.15 -9.16 -10.84
N PRO A 174 19.95 -8.09 -10.81
CA PRO A 174 19.81 -7.05 -9.79
C PRO A 174 18.50 -6.27 -9.98
N ILE A 175 18.02 -5.63 -8.92
CA ILE A 175 16.85 -4.74 -8.95
C ILE A 175 17.30 -3.40 -9.54
N PRO A 176 16.84 -2.99 -10.73
CA PRO A 176 17.42 -1.85 -11.43
C PRO A 176 16.66 -0.54 -11.13
N HIS A 177 15.90 -0.48 -10.03
CA HIS A 177 15.08 0.65 -9.65
C HIS A 177 15.04 0.81 -8.13
N GLU A 178 14.66 2.01 -7.69
CA GLU A 178 14.39 2.31 -6.28
C GLU A 178 13.21 1.49 -5.74
N LEU A 179 13.27 1.13 -4.45
CA LEU A 179 12.23 0.35 -3.78
C LEU A 179 11.17 1.21 -3.09
N GLN A 180 11.42 2.51 -2.92
CA GLN A 180 10.45 3.42 -2.32
C GLN A 180 9.14 3.40 -3.13
N MET A 181 8.01 3.11 -2.47
CA MET A 181 6.68 2.90 -3.09
C MET A 181 6.62 1.75 -4.11
N ARG A 182 7.61 0.84 -4.10
CA ARG A 182 7.76 -0.28 -5.03
C ARG A 182 8.27 -1.57 -4.36
N GLY A 183 8.24 -1.61 -3.02
CA GLY A 183 8.73 -2.74 -2.22
C GLY A 183 7.94 -4.02 -2.45
N ASN A 184 6.64 -3.90 -2.75
CA ASN A 184 5.79 -5.04 -3.10
C ASN A 184 6.11 -5.56 -4.51
N CYS A 185 7.14 -6.43 -4.59
CA CYS A 185 7.70 -6.93 -5.84
C CYS A 185 6.64 -7.64 -6.70
N ILE A 186 5.73 -8.40 -6.08
CA ILE A 186 4.74 -9.19 -6.81
C ILE A 186 3.71 -8.33 -7.55
N ALA A 187 3.48 -7.09 -7.12
CA ALA A 187 2.55 -6.18 -7.80
C ALA A 187 2.96 -5.88 -9.25
N CYS A 188 4.26 -5.88 -9.54
CA CYS A 188 4.81 -5.64 -10.87
C CYS A 188 5.37 -6.89 -11.55
N HIS A 189 5.73 -7.92 -10.79
CA HIS A 189 6.42 -9.11 -11.29
C HIS A 189 5.54 -10.36 -11.38
N VAL A 190 4.27 -10.32 -10.91
CA VAL A 190 3.38 -11.50 -10.87
C VAL A 190 2.02 -11.24 -11.51
N GLY A 191 1.49 -12.27 -12.15
CA GLY A 191 0.12 -12.31 -12.67
C GLY A 191 -0.07 -11.63 -14.03
N PRO A 192 -1.24 -11.77 -14.65
CA PRO A 192 -1.51 -11.34 -16.02
C PRO A 192 -1.61 -9.82 -16.21
N GLY A 193 -1.78 -9.05 -15.13
CA GLY A 193 -1.72 -7.58 -15.15
C GLY A 193 -0.29 -7.01 -15.11
N ALA A 194 0.70 -7.83 -14.77
CA ALA A 194 2.12 -7.45 -14.79
C ALA A 194 2.64 -7.30 -16.23
N VAL A 195 3.72 -6.54 -16.39
CA VAL A 195 4.42 -6.41 -17.67
C VAL A 195 5.08 -7.74 -18.02
N ALA A 196 4.76 -8.31 -19.18
CA ALA A 196 5.11 -9.69 -19.51
C ALA A 196 6.63 -9.96 -19.43
N SER A 197 7.45 -9.03 -19.95
CA SER A 197 8.90 -9.20 -20.06
C SER A 197 9.67 -9.08 -18.74
N ILE A 198 9.02 -8.70 -17.64
CA ILE A 198 9.66 -8.61 -16.31
C ILE A 198 9.03 -9.56 -15.30
N ARG A 199 8.14 -10.47 -15.72
CA ARG A 199 7.55 -11.42 -14.78
C ARG A 199 8.61 -12.38 -14.24
N VAL A 200 8.39 -12.82 -13.01
CA VAL A 200 9.22 -13.85 -12.38
C VAL A 200 8.53 -15.21 -12.48
N GLU A 201 9.33 -16.25 -12.69
CA GLU A 201 8.86 -17.64 -12.78
C GLU A 201 8.71 -18.31 -11.41
N HIS A 202 9.31 -17.72 -10.38
CA HIS A 202 9.40 -18.29 -9.03
C HIS A 202 8.91 -17.30 -7.94
N PRO A 203 7.67 -16.78 -8.05
CA PRO A 203 7.14 -15.84 -7.06
C PRO A 203 6.92 -16.48 -5.68
N SER A 204 6.76 -17.80 -5.62
CA SER A 204 6.56 -18.57 -4.39
C SER A 204 7.77 -18.59 -3.45
N ARG A 205 8.93 -18.07 -3.85
CA ARG A 205 10.12 -17.99 -2.99
C ARG A 205 9.98 -16.98 -1.84
N GLY A 206 8.93 -16.13 -1.85
CA GLY A 206 8.51 -15.28 -0.74
C GLY A 206 9.40 -14.05 -0.48
N ASN A 207 10.72 -14.25 -0.36
CA ASN A 207 11.68 -13.16 -0.16
C ASN A 207 12.53 -12.94 -1.42
N CYS A 208 12.05 -12.06 -2.31
CA CYS A 208 12.74 -11.72 -3.55
C CYS A 208 14.14 -11.14 -3.30
N ARG A 209 14.29 -10.34 -2.23
CA ARG A 209 15.51 -9.57 -1.92
C ARG A 209 16.62 -10.39 -1.29
N GLN A 210 16.35 -11.64 -0.92
CA GLN A 210 17.39 -12.59 -0.54
C GLN A 210 18.37 -12.85 -1.70
N CYS A 211 17.87 -12.81 -2.93
CA CYS A 211 18.64 -13.11 -4.14
C CYS A 211 18.78 -11.92 -5.07
N HIS A 212 17.71 -11.11 -5.21
CA HIS A 212 17.71 -9.92 -6.04
C HIS A 212 18.13 -8.72 -5.22
N VAL A 213 19.36 -8.26 -5.40
CA VAL A 213 19.91 -7.08 -4.71
C VAL A 213 19.77 -5.83 -5.57
N PRO A 214 19.53 -4.64 -4.98
CA PRO A 214 19.56 -3.37 -5.71
C PRO A 214 20.85 -3.18 -6.50
N ASP A 215 20.71 -2.70 -7.75
CA ASP A 215 21.84 -2.25 -8.56
C ASP A 215 22.37 -0.95 -7.96
N ILE A 216 23.28 -1.07 -6.97
CA ILE A 216 24.07 0.03 -6.43
C ILE A 216 25.20 0.38 -7.41
N GLY A 217 24.86 0.60 -8.68
CA GLY A 217 25.84 0.96 -9.69
C GLY A 217 26.62 2.21 -9.25
N THR A 218 27.94 2.09 -9.11
CA THR A 218 28.91 3.14 -8.74
C THR A 218 28.94 4.36 -9.68
N GLY A 219 28.03 4.43 -10.66
CA GLY A 219 27.87 5.51 -11.62
C GLY A 219 26.43 6.00 -11.82
N PHE A 220 25.43 5.52 -11.07
CA PHE A 220 24.08 6.09 -11.15
C PHE A 220 24.08 7.40 -10.36
N LYS A 221 24.32 8.51 -11.06
CA LYS A 221 24.08 9.86 -10.56
C LYS A 221 22.68 10.27 -11.01
N PRO A 222 21.63 9.98 -10.23
CA PRO A 222 20.30 10.48 -10.58
C PRO A 222 20.39 12.01 -10.71
N PHE A 223 19.81 12.55 -11.79
CA PHE A 223 19.75 13.99 -12.07
C PHE A 223 21.07 14.70 -12.43
N GLN A 224 21.94 14.10 -13.25
CA GLN A 224 22.95 14.92 -13.95
C GLN A 224 22.27 15.79 -15.01
N ARG A 225 22.40 17.12 -14.90
CA ARG A 225 22.05 18.03 -16.01
C ARG A 225 22.87 17.63 -17.23
N ASN A 226 22.21 17.55 -18.38
CA ASN A 226 22.90 17.40 -19.66
C ASN A 226 23.85 18.61 -19.85
N PRO A 227 25.15 18.43 -20.08
CA PRO A 227 26.11 19.53 -20.22
C PRO A 227 25.90 20.39 -21.49
N GLN A 228 24.89 20.10 -22.30
CA GLN A 228 24.52 20.82 -23.52
C GLN A 228 23.45 21.90 -23.29
N SER A 229 23.31 22.41 -22.06
CA SER A 229 22.53 23.62 -21.74
C SER A 229 23.43 24.84 -21.60
#